data_AF-A0A8W8MQN8-F1
#
_entry.id   AF-A0A8W8MQN8-F1
#
_cell.length_a   1.000
_cell.length_b   1.000
_cell.length_c   1.000
_cell.angle_alpha   90.00
_cell.angle_beta   90.00
_cell.angle_gamma   90.00
#
_symmetry.space_group_name_H-M   'P 1'
#
loop_
_entity.id
_entity.type
_entity.pdbx_description
1 polymer ?
#
loop_
_entity_poly.entity_id
_entity_poly.type
_entity_poly.pdbx_seq_one_letter_code
_entity_poly.pdbx_strand_id
1 'polypeptide(L)'
;KTIRRKMVDIITKEVTSNDMKEVVNKLIPDSIGKDIEKACQGIYPLHDVFIRKVKVLKKPKFDIGKLMEMHGEGGSKTVITDSGETVARPEGYEPPVQQSV
;
A
#
# COMPACT_ATOMS: atom_id res chain seq x y z
N LYS A 1 -21.59 -9.49 16.70
CA LYS A 1 -21.95 -8.89 15.38
C LYS A 1 -21.55 -7.41 15.29
N THR A 2 -21.74 -6.61 16.34
CA THR A 2 -21.45 -5.16 16.34
C THR A 2 -19.98 -4.79 16.07
N ILE A 3 -19.01 -5.52 16.65
CA ILE A 3 -17.58 -5.29 16.42
C ILE A 3 -17.22 -5.46 14.94
N ARG A 4 -17.64 -6.58 14.33
CA ARG A 4 -17.41 -6.84 12.90
C ARG A 4 -18.02 -5.77 12.00
N ARG A 5 -19.19 -5.23 12.37
CA ARG A 5 -19.80 -4.12 11.63
C ARG A 5 -18.94 -2.85 11.72
N LYS A 6 -18.55 -2.44 12.93
CA LYS A 6 -17.65 -1.28 13.12
C LYS A 6 -16.31 -1.43 12.39
N MET A 7 -15.72 -2.62 12.40
CA MET A 7 -14.49 -2.92 11.65
C MET A 7 -14.67 -2.66 10.16
N VAL A 8 -15.73 -3.21 9.56
CA VAL A 8 -16.02 -3.01 8.14
C VAL A 8 -16.28 -1.54 7.82
N ASP A 9 -17.08 -0.85 8.64
CA ASP A 9 -17.42 0.56 8.42
C ASP A 9 -16.17 1.45 8.40
N ILE A 10 -15.23 1.25 9.34
CA ILE A 10 -13.96 2.00 9.41
C ILE A 10 -13.07 1.67 8.21
N ILE A 11 -12.89 0.39 7.88
CA ILE A 11 -12.07 -0.03 6.74
C ILE A 11 -12.63 0.55 5.44
N THR A 12 -13.94 0.47 5.23
CA THR A 12 -14.58 1.00 4.02
C THR A 12 -14.42 2.51 3.95
N LYS A 13 -14.58 3.24 5.05
CA LYS A 13 -14.37 4.68 5.10
C LYS A 13 -12.95 5.05 4.69
N GLU A 14 -11.94 4.45 5.32
CA GLU A 14 -10.53 4.78 5.13
C GLU A 14 -9.97 4.36 3.75
N VAL A 15 -10.55 3.34 3.11
CA VAL A 15 -10.11 2.87 1.79
C VAL A 15 -10.86 3.56 0.66
N THR A 16 -12.13 3.92 0.85
CA THR A 16 -12.93 4.53 -0.24
C THR A 16 -12.58 6.00 -0.45
N SER A 17 -12.16 6.72 0.59
CA SER A 17 -11.80 8.13 0.50
C SER A 17 -10.40 8.41 -0.04
N ASN A 18 -9.58 7.37 -0.24
CA ASN A 18 -8.14 7.53 -0.46
C ASN A 18 -7.65 6.71 -1.66
N ASP A 19 -6.61 7.23 -2.32
CA ASP A 19 -5.95 6.53 -3.41
C ASP A 19 -4.98 5.45 -2.91
N MET A 20 -4.52 4.59 -3.81
CA MET A 20 -3.64 3.47 -3.48
C MET A 20 -2.36 3.89 -2.73
N LYS A 21 -1.78 5.04 -3.07
CA LYS A 21 -0.57 5.58 -2.41
C LYS A 21 -0.83 5.86 -0.93
N GLU A 22 -1.94 6.54 -0.64
CA GLU A 22 -2.32 6.92 0.72
C GLU A 22 -2.76 5.73 1.57
N VAL A 23 -3.47 4.76 0.96
CA VAL A 23 -3.85 3.52 1.64
C VAL A 23 -2.59 2.76 2.09
N VAL A 24 -1.57 2.66 1.24
CA VAL A 24 -0.30 2.01 1.62
C VAL A 24 0.40 2.77 2.77
N ASN A 25 0.39 4.11 2.73
CA ASN A 25 0.97 4.92 3.81
C ASN A 25 0.27 4.71 5.18
N LYS A 26 -1.03 4.39 5.19
CA LYS A 26 -1.77 4.02 6.40
C LYS A 26 -1.49 2.59 6.87
N LEU A 27 -1.21 1.68 5.94
CA LEU A 27 -0.92 0.27 6.23
C LEU A 27 0.46 0.06 6.86
N ILE A 28 1.47 0.87 6.51
CA ILE A 28 2.84 0.77 7.07
C ILE A 28 2.85 0.89 8.60
N PRO A 29 2.24 1.93 9.22
CA PRO A 29 2.15 2.05 10.68
C PRO A 29 0.94 1.34 11.29
N ASP A 30 0.14 0.65 10.46
CA ASP A 30 -1.17 0.05 10.78
C ASP A 30 -2.12 1.00 11.54
N SER A 31 -2.35 2.19 10.98
CA SER A 31 -3.22 3.19 11.61
C SER A 31 -4.69 2.73 11.68
N ILE A 32 -5.13 1.98 10.66
CA ILE A 32 -6.50 1.45 10.56
C ILE A 32 -6.76 0.43 11.70
N GLY A 33 -5.79 -0.45 12.00
CA GLY A 33 -5.89 -1.39 13.13
C GLY A 33 -6.07 -0.68 14.47
N LYS A 34 -5.29 0.38 14.70
CA LYS A 34 -5.36 1.20 15.93
C LYS A 34 -6.68 1.95 16.07
N ASP A 35 -7.21 2.49 14.97
CA ASP A 35 -8.50 3.18 14.98
C ASP A 35 -9.66 2.21 15.29
N ILE A 36 -9.59 0.98 14.80
CA ILE A 36 -10.55 -0.07 15.12
C ILE A 36 -10.49 -0.44 16.60
N GLU A 37 -9.29 -0.59 17.17
CA GLU A 37 -9.10 -0.91 18.60
C GLU A 37 -9.77 0.16 19.48
N LYS A 38 -9.48 1.44 19.21
CA LYS A 38 -10.07 2.59 19.91
C LYS A 38 -11.59 2.65 19.74
N ALA A 39 -12.10 2.46 18.54
CA ALA A 39 -13.54 2.56 18.25
C ALA A 39 -14.35 1.39 18.85
N CYS A 40 -13.71 0.24 19.09
CA CYS A 40 -14.34 -0.95 19.66
C CYS A 40 -14.21 -1.05 21.18
N GLN A 41 -13.35 -0.24 21.81
CA GLN A 41 -13.09 -0.26 23.25
C GLN A 41 -14.35 -0.10 24.12
N GLY A 42 -15.33 0.70 23.67
CA GLY A 42 -16.63 0.85 24.35
C GLY A 42 -17.59 -0.33 24.21
N ILE A 43 -17.26 -1.34 23.40
CA ILE A 43 -18.03 -2.58 23.26
C ILE A 43 -17.31 -3.72 23.98
N TYR A 44 -16.03 -3.92 23.66
CA TYR A 44 -15.17 -4.94 24.24
C TYR A 44 -13.70 -4.56 23.99
N PRO A 45 -12.80 -4.70 24.99
CA PRO A 45 -11.38 -4.44 24.79
C PRO A 45 -10.80 -5.46 23.81
N LEU A 46 -10.28 -4.99 22.67
CA LEU A 46 -9.60 -5.81 21.69
C LEU A 46 -8.09 -5.67 21.89
N HIS A 47 -7.37 -6.76 21.69
CA HIS A 47 -5.91 -6.78 21.61
C HIS A 47 -5.52 -7.36 20.25
N ASP A 48 -4.36 -6.93 19.74
CA ASP A 48 -3.77 -7.45 18.50
C ASP A 48 -4.69 -7.32 17.26
N VAL A 49 -5.12 -6.09 16.98
CA VAL A 49 -5.94 -5.78 15.80
C VAL A 49 -5.03 -5.38 14.63
N PHE A 50 -4.90 -6.27 13.65
CA PHE A 50 -4.06 -6.05 12.47
C PHE A 50 -4.78 -6.39 11.16
N ILE A 51 -4.40 -5.73 10.06
CA ILE A 51 -4.83 -6.12 8.72
C ILE A 51 -3.99 -7.31 8.24
N ARG A 52 -4.58 -8.51 8.28
CA ARG A 52 -3.85 -9.76 7.96
C ARG A 52 -3.49 -9.92 6.49
N LYS A 53 -4.34 -9.41 5.58
CA LYS A 53 -4.15 -9.57 4.13
C LYS A 53 -4.89 -8.49 3.36
N VAL A 54 -4.21 -7.85 2.41
CA VAL A 54 -4.82 -6.97 1.40
C VAL A 54 -4.69 -7.65 0.04
N LYS A 55 -5.77 -7.69 -0.74
CA LYS A 55 -5.78 -8.26 -2.10
C LYS A 55 -6.40 -7.26 -3.06
N VAL A 56 -5.64 -6.91 -4.10
CA VAL A 56 -6.16 -6.13 -5.23
C VAL A 56 -6.95 -7.06 -6.14
N LEU A 57 -8.26 -6.85 -6.26
CA LEU A 57 -9.14 -7.67 -7.10
C LEU A 57 -9.13 -7.21 -8.56
N LYS A 58 -9.21 -5.90 -8.77
CA LYS A 58 -9.19 -5.27 -10.09
C LYS A 58 -8.04 -4.28 -10.11
N LYS A 59 -7.08 -4.51 -11.00
CA LYS A 59 -6.01 -3.55 -11.25
C LYS A 59 -6.53 -2.46 -12.18
N PRO A 60 -6.20 -1.18 -11.94
CA PRO A 60 -6.49 -0.13 -12.90
C PRO A 60 -5.76 -0.42 -14.22
N LYS A 61 -6.26 0.14 -15.33
CA LYS A 61 -5.52 0.10 -16.59
C LYS A 61 -4.16 0.74 -16.40
N PHE A 62 -3.13 0.13 -16.99
CA PHE A 62 -1.77 0.63 -16.87
C PHE A 62 -1.67 2.03 -17.51
N ASP A 63 -1.16 2.97 -16.74
CA ASP A 63 -0.98 4.36 -17.13
C ASP A 63 0.42 4.78 -16.67
N ILE A 64 1.27 5.13 -17.65
CA ILE A 64 2.67 5.52 -17.40
C ILE A 64 2.72 6.81 -16.59
N GLY A 65 1.79 7.75 -16.80
CA GLY A 65 1.74 9.02 -16.07
C GLY A 65 1.49 8.79 -14.58
N LYS A 66 0.48 7.98 -14.25
CA LYS A 66 0.17 7.60 -12.85
C LYS A 66 1.30 6.82 -12.20
N LEU A 67 1.98 5.96 -12.95
CA LEU A 67 3.13 5.22 -12.43
C LEU A 67 4.28 6.17 -12.09
N MET A 68 4.62 7.09 -12.99
CA MET A 68 5.68 8.06 -12.76
C MET A 68 5.33 9.04 -11.64
N GLU A 69 4.06 9.37 -11.40
CA GLU A 69 3.62 10.14 -10.23
C GLU A 69 3.83 9.36 -8.91
N MET A 70 3.54 8.06 -8.91
CA MET A 70 3.76 7.19 -7.74
C MET A 70 5.26 6.97 -7.44
N HIS A 71 6.12 6.99 -8.47
CA HIS A 71 7.57 6.78 -8.35
C HIS A 71 8.43 8.06 -8.40
N GLY A 72 7.87 9.20 -8.81
CA GLY A 72 8.58 10.43 -9.16
C GLY A 72 8.84 11.37 -7.98
N GLU A 73 8.15 11.17 -6.87
CA GLU A 73 8.39 11.89 -5.62
C GLU A 73 8.56 10.88 -4.48
N GLY A 74 9.80 10.44 -4.26
CA GLY A 74 10.07 9.39 -3.28
C GLY A 74 11.53 8.97 -3.15
N GLY A 75 12.47 9.90 -3.29
CA GLY A 75 13.84 9.76 -2.76
C GLY A 75 13.87 9.79 -1.22
N SER A 76 12.99 9.04 -0.57
CA SER A 76 12.99 8.86 0.88
C SER A 76 13.54 7.48 1.19
N LYS A 77 14.86 7.45 1.40
CA LYS A 77 15.59 6.44 2.20
C LYS A 77 14.89 5.07 2.23
N THR A 78 14.98 4.36 1.11
CA THR A 78 15.29 2.94 1.23
C THR A 78 16.53 2.91 2.13
N VAL A 79 16.39 2.42 3.35
CA VAL A 79 17.54 1.82 4.05
C VAL A 79 17.90 0.63 3.17
N ILE A 80 18.70 0.90 2.14
CA ILE A 80 19.44 -0.08 1.40
C ILE A 80 20.43 -0.57 2.43
N THR A 81 20.13 -1.69 3.09
CA THR A 81 21.19 -2.49 3.67
C THR A 81 22.07 -2.91 2.49
N ASP A 82 23.29 -2.40 2.46
CA ASP A 82 24.30 -2.51 1.40
C ASP A 82 24.46 -3.93 0.83
N SER A 83 23.69 -4.27 -0.20
CA SER A 83 23.85 -5.55 -0.94
C SER A 83 23.28 -5.47 -2.37
N GLY A 84 23.56 -4.37 -3.08
CA GLY A 84 23.16 -4.24 -4.48
C GLY A 84 24.14 -3.34 -5.22
N GLU A 85 25.08 -3.95 -5.95
CA GLU A 85 26.03 -3.23 -6.78
C GLU A 85 25.29 -2.51 -7.91
N THR A 86 25.47 -1.19 -8.00
CA THR A 86 24.89 -0.37 -9.06
C THR A 86 25.64 -0.64 -10.36
N VAL A 87 25.07 -1.48 -11.22
CA VAL A 87 25.61 -1.70 -12.56
C VAL A 87 25.39 -0.45 -13.39
N ALA A 88 26.47 0.25 -13.76
CA ALA A 88 26.43 1.36 -14.71
C ALA A 88 25.96 0.82 -16.07
N ARG A 89 24.75 1.19 -16.48
CA ARG A 89 24.19 0.84 -17.79
C ARG A 89 24.84 1.77 -18.84
N PRO A 90 25.67 1.28 -19.76
CA PRO A 90 26.28 2.14 -20.78
C PRO A 90 25.20 2.76 -21.68
N GLU A 91 25.38 4.03 -22.06
CA GLU A 91 24.44 4.75 -22.94
C GLU A 91 24.25 4.01 -24.26
N GLY A 92 23.00 3.66 -24.60
CA GLY A 92 22.64 3.00 -25.85
C GLY A 92 22.07 1.58 -25.75
N TYR A 93 21.87 1.02 -24.56
CA TYR A 93 21.19 -0.27 -24.42
C TYR A 93 19.66 -0.11 -24.49
N GLU A 94 19.08 -0.38 -25.67
CA GLU A 94 17.65 -0.63 -25.83
C GLU A 94 17.36 -2.12 -25.54
N PRO A 95 16.53 -2.43 -24.53
CA PRO A 95 16.16 -3.82 -24.25
C PRO A 95 15.30 -4.37 -25.39
N PRO A 96 15.47 -5.66 -25.75
CA PRO A 96 14.71 -6.28 -26.83
C PRO A 96 13.21 -6.22 -26.52
N VAL A 97 12.43 -5.76 -27.51
CA VAL A 97 10.97 -5.68 -27.43
C VAL A 97 10.40 -7.09 -27.25
N GLN A 98 9.73 -7.31 -26.13
CA GLN A 98 9.11 -8.58 -25.80
C GLN A 98 7.99 -8.87 -26.82
N GLN A 99 8.19 -9.87 -27.68
CA GLN A 99 7.14 -10.34 -28.56
C GLN A 99 6.02 -10.95 -27.70
N SER A 100 4.81 -10.43 -27.89
CA SER A 100 3.60 -10.87 -27.19
C SER A 100 3.36 -12.37 -27.39
N VAL A 101 3.14 -13.09 -26.28
CA VAL A 101 2.51 -14.42 -26.26
C VAL A 101 1.12 -14.26 -25.64
#